data_AF-A0A7C5N0A2-F1
#
_entry.id   AF-A0A7C5N0A2-F1
#
_cell.length_a   1.000
_cell.length_b   1.000
_cell.length_c   1.000
_cell.angle_alpha   90.00
_cell.angle_beta   90.00
_cell.angle_gamma   90.00
#
_symmetry.space_group_name_H-M   'P 1'
#
loop_
_entity.id
_entity.type
_entity.pdbx_description
1 polymer ?
#
loop_
_entity_poly.entity_id
_entity_poly.type
_entity_poly.pdbx_seq_one_letter_code
_entity_poly.pdbx_strand_id
1 'polypeptide(L)'
;MIRWTLLPALLAAAAAQAWDPGFEPVSGSAFLSEETRQMQEDEFANPGMETVEYGRKLFHRPDEEGHSCADCHGAEGVRLDKRRIATFPRYSEEQERPVTLQEQINICWEERMDNFPYVYDCRELVGLET
;
A
#
# COMPACT_ATOMS: atom_id res chain seq x y z
N MET A 1 19.88 -22.39 50.16
CA MET A 1 18.80 -21.42 49.93
C MET A 1 19.38 -20.22 49.22
N ILE A 2 19.40 -20.22 47.88
CA ILE A 2 20.01 -19.16 47.07
C ILE A 2 18.88 -18.22 46.63
N ARG A 3 18.97 -16.95 47.02
CA ARG A 3 18.00 -15.88 46.73
C ARG A 3 18.09 -15.50 45.25
N TRP A 4 17.14 -15.97 44.43
CA TRP A 4 17.02 -15.66 43.00
C TRP A 4 16.16 -14.40 42.78
N THR A 5 16.58 -13.23 43.27
CA THR A 5 15.79 -11.99 43.12
C THR A 5 16.42 -10.93 42.23
N LEU A 6 17.50 -11.22 41.50
CA LEU A 6 18.23 -10.20 40.72
C LEU A 6 18.29 -10.46 39.20
N LEU A 7 17.46 -11.37 38.65
CA LEU A 7 17.46 -11.64 37.22
C LEU A 7 16.50 -10.82 36.32
N PRO A 8 15.45 -10.08 36.79
CA PRO A 8 14.55 -9.41 35.85
C PRO A 8 15.05 -8.03 35.37
N ALA A 9 16.03 -7.41 36.06
CA ALA A 9 16.44 -6.04 35.74
C ALA A 9 17.32 -5.93 34.47
N LEU A 10 18.03 -7.00 34.09
CA LEU A 10 18.96 -6.98 32.95
C LEU A 10 18.28 -7.17 31.58
N LEU A 11 17.03 -7.63 31.53
CA LEU A 11 16.28 -7.83 30.27
C LEU A 11 15.58 -6.55 29.76
N ALA A 12 15.35 -5.55 30.61
CA ALA A 12 14.66 -4.32 30.22
C ALA A 12 15.54 -3.34 29.43
N ALA A 13 16.88 -3.42 29.55
CA ALA A 13 17.79 -2.45 28.93
C ALA A 13 18.08 -2.72 27.44
N ALA A 14 17.92 -3.97 26.96
CA ALA A 14 18.26 -4.31 25.58
C ALA A 14 17.22 -3.82 24.55
N ALA A 15 15.97 -3.57 24.98
CA ALA A 15 14.89 -3.10 24.10
C ALA A 15 14.90 -1.57 23.85
N ALA A 16 15.78 -0.82 24.53
CA ALA A 16 15.84 0.64 24.46
C ALA A 16 16.84 1.20 23.43
N GLN A 17 17.32 0.36 22.50
CA GLN A 17 18.01 0.82 21.30
C GLN A 17 16.94 1.34 20.32
N ALA A 18 16.35 2.49 20.59
CA ALA A 18 16.78 3.82 20.12
C ALA A 18 15.80 4.31 19.04
N TRP A 19 14.56 4.58 19.47
CA TRP A 19 13.74 5.57 18.76
C TRP A 19 14.32 6.93 19.12
N ASP A 20 14.94 7.62 18.17
CA ASP A 20 15.34 9.01 18.35
C ASP A 20 14.09 9.89 18.20
N PRO A 21 13.59 10.50 19.30
CA PRO A 21 12.41 11.36 19.23
C PRO A 21 12.64 12.64 18.41
N GLY A 22 13.89 12.95 18.06
CA GLY A 22 14.26 14.05 17.15
C GLY A 22 14.45 13.64 15.69
N PHE A 23 14.26 12.36 15.35
CA PHE A 23 14.33 11.91 13.96
C PHE A 23 13.10 12.38 13.19
N GLU A 24 13.31 13.29 12.25
CA GLU A 24 12.31 13.65 11.24
C GLU A 24 12.39 12.65 10.07
N PRO A 25 11.30 11.95 9.71
CA PRO A 25 11.31 11.05 8.57
C PRO A 25 11.52 11.84 7.28
N VAL A 26 12.55 11.46 6.54
CA VAL A 26 12.84 11.99 5.21
C VAL A 26 12.45 10.97 4.14
N SER A 27 12.01 11.46 2.99
CA SER A 27 11.77 10.61 1.81
C SER A 27 13.05 9.86 1.42
N GLY A 28 12.92 8.61 0.97
CA GLY A 28 14.03 7.85 0.39
C GLY A 28 14.71 8.56 -0.78
N SER A 29 13.99 9.45 -1.48
CA SER A 29 14.53 10.28 -2.56
C SER A 29 15.70 11.16 -2.13
N ALA A 30 15.80 11.51 -0.84
CA ALA A 30 16.92 12.30 -0.30
C ALA A 30 18.27 11.57 -0.34
N PHE A 31 18.25 10.23 -0.50
CA PHE A 31 19.45 9.40 -0.56
C PHE A 31 19.80 8.94 -1.99
N LEU A 32 19.00 9.32 -2.98
CA LEU A 32 19.24 8.99 -4.38
C LEU A 32 20.31 9.90 -5.00
N SER A 33 20.93 9.44 -6.08
CA SER A 33 21.73 10.33 -6.93
C SER A 33 20.83 11.39 -7.56
N GLU A 34 21.43 12.52 -7.95
CA GLU A 34 20.71 13.59 -8.63
C GLU A 34 20.01 13.09 -9.92
N GLU A 35 20.68 12.23 -10.69
CA GLU A 35 20.13 11.63 -11.90
C GLU A 35 18.88 10.78 -11.62
N THR A 36 18.92 9.91 -10.60
CA THR A 36 17.77 9.06 -10.26
C THR A 36 16.61 9.88 -9.70
N ARG A 37 16.89 10.94 -8.94
CA ARG A 37 15.86 11.85 -8.45
C ARG A 37 15.18 12.61 -9.60
N GLN A 38 15.93 13.11 -10.57
CA GLN A 38 15.38 13.75 -11.77
C GLN A 38 14.53 12.77 -12.60
N MET A 39 14.96 11.51 -12.73
CA MET A 39 14.18 10.47 -13.40
C MET A 39 12.84 10.20 -12.69
N GLN A 40 12.81 10.22 -11.34
CA GLN A 40 11.59 10.01 -10.58
C GLN A 40 10.60 11.19 -10.72
N GLU A 41 11.10 12.41 -10.88
CA GLU A 41 10.32 13.66 -10.97
C GLU A 41 9.73 13.92 -12.37
N ASP A 42 10.27 13.29 -13.43
CA ASP A 42 9.78 13.41 -14.79
C ASP A 42 8.92 12.19 -15.20
N GLU A 43 7.63 12.41 -15.49
CA GLU A 43 6.69 11.33 -15.81
C GLU A 43 7.08 10.50 -17.04
N PHE A 44 7.76 11.10 -18.03
CA PHE A 44 8.17 10.40 -19.24
C PHE A 44 9.42 9.56 -19.02
N ALA A 45 10.36 10.05 -18.19
CA ALA A 45 11.57 9.34 -17.82
C ALA A 45 11.35 8.28 -16.74
N ASN A 46 10.32 8.43 -15.90
CA ASN A 46 10.03 7.52 -14.79
C ASN A 46 9.50 6.17 -15.31
N PRO A 47 10.28 5.08 -15.19
CA PRO A 47 9.87 3.76 -15.71
C PRO A 47 8.65 3.18 -14.99
N GLY A 48 8.30 3.69 -13.80
CA GLY A 48 7.11 3.29 -13.06
C GLY A 48 5.79 3.74 -13.73
N MET A 49 5.81 4.79 -14.56
CA MET A 49 4.60 5.33 -15.18
C MET A 49 3.94 4.38 -16.17
N GLU A 50 4.68 3.41 -16.72
CA GLU A 50 4.12 2.31 -17.51
C GLU A 50 3.18 1.42 -16.67
N THR A 51 3.48 1.24 -15.39
CA THR A 51 2.63 0.47 -14.46
C THR A 51 1.36 1.25 -14.11
N VAL A 52 1.47 2.56 -13.88
CA VAL A 52 0.32 3.47 -13.68
C VAL A 52 -0.62 3.42 -14.89
N GLU A 53 -0.08 3.50 -16.11
CA GLU A 53 -0.87 3.43 -17.34
C GLU A 53 -1.54 2.06 -17.53
N TYR A 54 -0.85 0.98 -17.15
CA TYR A 54 -1.45 -0.35 -17.14
C TYR A 54 -2.57 -0.47 -16.11
N GLY A 55 -2.37 0.05 -14.89
CA GLY A 55 -3.39 0.18 -13.85
C GLY A 55 -4.62 0.94 -14.31
N ARG A 56 -4.42 2.08 -14.95
CA ARG A 56 -5.49 2.89 -15.54
C ARG A 56 -6.31 2.09 -16.55
N LYS A 57 -5.68 1.26 -17.39
CA LYS A 57 -6.38 0.38 -18.34
C LYS A 57 -7.18 -0.72 -17.63
N LEU A 58 -6.64 -1.29 -16.55
CA LEU A 58 -7.35 -2.29 -15.75
C LEU A 58 -8.55 -1.68 -15.02
N PHE A 59 -8.40 -0.49 -14.46
CA PHE A 59 -9.46 0.24 -13.76
C PHE A 59 -10.70 0.51 -14.64
N HIS A 60 -10.49 0.63 -15.96
CA HIS A 60 -11.55 0.80 -16.96
C HIS A 60 -11.95 -0.50 -17.67
N ARG A 61 -11.29 -1.62 -17.39
CA ARG A 61 -11.56 -2.87 -18.07
C ARG A 61 -12.85 -3.47 -17.50
N PRO A 62 -13.86 -3.76 -18.33
CA PRO A 62 -15.02 -4.50 -17.88
C PRO A 62 -14.65 -5.96 -17.56
N ASP A 63 -15.26 -6.51 -16.53
CA ASP A 63 -15.28 -7.94 -16.23
C ASP A 63 -16.24 -8.70 -17.16
N GLU A 64 -16.50 -9.97 -16.84
CA GLU A 64 -17.39 -10.82 -17.65
C GLU A 64 -18.86 -10.36 -17.62
N GLU A 65 -19.27 -9.63 -16.58
CA GLU A 65 -20.61 -9.05 -16.45
C GLU A 65 -20.72 -7.64 -17.04
N GLY A 66 -19.58 -7.06 -17.47
CA GLY A 66 -19.51 -5.74 -18.08
C GLY A 66 -19.24 -4.61 -17.11
N HIS A 67 -18.91 -4.90 -15.85
CA HIS A 67 -18.62 -3.93 -14.80
C HIS A 67 -17.12 -3.65 -14.67
N SER A 68 -16.78 -2.41 -14.32
CA SER A 68 -15.40 -1.96 -14.11
C SER A 68 -15.29 -1.13 -12.83
N CYS A 69 -14.07 -0.97 -12.31
CA CYS A 69 -13.83 -0.11 -11.14
C CYS A 69 -14.33 1.33 -11.37
N ALA A 70 -14.18 1.83 -12.61
CA ALA A 70 -14.64 3.15 -13.04
C ALA A 70 -16.15 3.35 -12.93
N ASP A 71 -16.96 2.29 -13.02
CA ASP A 71 -18.42 2.40 -12.90
C ASP A 71 -18.84 2.85 -11.50
N CYS A 72 -18.17 2.34 -10.46
CA CYS A 72 -18.41 2.72 -9.07
C CYS A 72 -17.58 3.93 -8.63
N HIS A 73 -16.36 4.11 -9.12
CA HIS A 73 -15.42 5.12 -8.65
C HIS A 73 -15.24 6.35 -9.57
N GLY A 74 -15.87 6.34 -10.75
CA GLY A 74 -15.83 7.39 -11.76
C GLY A 74 -14.64 7.21 -12.71
N ALA A 75 -14.75 7.69 -13.95
CA ALA A 75 -13.74 7.49 -15.00
C ALA A 75 -12.32 7.83 -14.53
N GLU A 76 -12.11 9.02 -13.97
CA GLU A 76 -10.79 9.43 -13.45
C GLU A 76 -10.60 9.09 -11.96
N GLY A 77 -11.34 8.10 -11.44
CA GLY A 77 -11.32 7.75 -10.01
C GLY A 77 -11.78 8.88 -9.08
N VAL A 78 -12.55 9.84 -9.59
CA VAL A 78 -12.91 11.08 -8.87
C VAL A 78 -13.70 10.86 -7.58
N ARG A 79 -14.31 9.68 -7.41
CA ARG A 79 -15.04 9.29 -6.19
C ARG A 79 -14.17 8.52 -5.20
N LEU A 80 -12.90 8.26 -5.51
CA LEU A 80 -11.94 7.71 -4.56
C LEU A 80 -11.48 8.80 -3.58
N ASP A 81 -11.50 8.48 -2.29
CA ASP A 81 -10.90 9.33 -1.28
C ASP A 81 -9.39 9.06 -1.19
N LYS A 82 -8.61 9.92 -1.85
CA LYS A 82 -7.14 9.85 -1.85
C LYS A 82 -6.54 9.94 -0.44
N ARG A 83 -7.17 10.67 0.49
CA ARG A 83 -6.68 10.75 1.88
C ARG A 83 -6.89 9.42 2.59
N ARG A 84 -8.03 8.76 2.37
CA ARG A 84 -8.30 7.43 2.91
C ARG A 84 -7.35 6.38 2.31
N ILE A 85 -7.05 6.45 1.02
CA ILE A 85 -6.08 5.55 0.36
C ILE A 85 -4.70 5.66 1.01
N ALA A 86 -4.23 6.88 1.29
CA ALA A 86 -2.94 7.12 1.95
C ALA A 86 -2.83 6.64 3.41
N THR A 87 -3.92 6.12 4.00
CA THR A 87 -3.93 5.57 5.38
C THR A 87 -3.80 4.04 5.45
N PHE A 88 -3.74 3.35 4.30
CA PHE A 88 -3.51 1.90 4.30
C PHE A 88 -2.04 1.57 4.69
N PRO A 89 -1.78 0.42 5.36
CA PRO A 89 -2.75 -0.57 5.82
C PRO A 89 -3.63 -0.05 6.97
N ARG A 90 -4.90 -0.47 7.00
CA ARG A 90 -5.88 -0.07 8.03
C ARG A 90 -6.57 -1.27 8.65
N TYR A 91 -6.98 -1.16 9.91
CA TYR A 91 -7.83 -2.18 10.51
C TYR A 91 -9.22 -2.18 9.85
N SER A 92 -9.68 -3.35 9.43
CA SER A 92 -11.05 -3.60 8.98
C SER A 92 -11.82 -4.29 10.10
N GLU A 93 -12.94 -3.71 10.53
CA GLU A 93 -13.83 -4.35 11.51
C GLU A 93 -14.53 -5.57 10.90
N GLU A 94 -14.89 -5.51 9.62
CA GLU A 94 -15.55 -6.59 8.90
C GLU A 94 -14.65 -7.83 8.75
N GLN A 95 -13.37 -7.61 8.44
CA GLN A 95 -12.39 -8.70 8.30
C GLN A 95 -11.70 -9.05 9.63
N GLU A 96 -12.00 -8.32 10.71
CA GLU A 96 -11.38 -8.46 12.04
C GLU A 96 -9.83 -8.47 12.01
N ARG A 97 -9.22 -7.73 11.07
CA ARG A 97 -7.76 -7.69 10.87
C ARG A 97 -7.29 -6.43 10.12
N PRO A 98 -5.99 -6.10 10.15
CA PRO A 98 -5.40 -5.15 9.21
C PRO A 98 -5.56 -5.63 7.77
N VAL A 99 -5.88 -4.69 6.88
CA VAL A 99 -6.09 -4.87 5.45
C VAL A 99 -5.21 -3.86 4.71
N THR A 100 -4.46 -4.36 3.72
CA THR A 100 -3.64 -3.58 2.77
C THR A 100 -4.52 -2.98 1.66
N LEU A 101 -3.97 -2.08 0.84
CA LEU A 101 -4.74 -1.51 -0.27
C LEU A 101 -5.02 -2.57 -1.35
N GLN A 102 -4.06 -3.44 -1.68
CA GLN A 102 -4.28 -4.61 -2.55
C GLN A 102 -5.42 -5.52 -2.07
N GLU A 103 -5.45 -5.83 -0.77
CA GLU A 103 -6.53 -6.65 -0.21
C GLU A 103 -7.88 -5.92 -0.27
N GLN A 104 -7.90 -4.60 -0.04
CA GLN A 104 -9.12 -3.81 -0.21
C GLN A 104 -9.62 -3.81 -1.66
N ILE A 105 -8.71 -3.77 -2.64
CA ILE A 105 -9.05 -3.90 -4.07
C ILE A 105 -9.67 -5.27 -4.33
N ASN A 106 -9.05 -6.35 -3.83
CA ASN A 106 -9.59 -7.70 -3.97
C ASN A 106 -10.94 -7.90 -3.26
N ILE A 107 -11.16 -7.28 -2.10
CA ILE A 107 -12.48 -7.28 -1.42
C ILE A 107 -13.54 -6.65 -2.32
N CYS A 108 -13.25 -5.52 -2.98
CA CYS A 108 -14.18 -4.94 -3.95
C CYS A 108 -14.39 -5.86 -5.16
N TRP A 109 -13.31 -6.45 -5.68
CA TRP A 109 -13.33 -7.33 -6.85
C TRP A 109 -14.16 -8.60 -6.62
N GLU A 110 -14.04 -9.20 -5.44
CA GLU A 110 -14.77 -10.41 -5.05
C GLU A 110 -16.20 -10.08 -4.59
N GLU A 111 -16.37 -9.21 -3.60
CA GLU A 111 -17.68 -9.03 -2.95
C GLU A 111 -18.64 -8.12 -3.73
N ARG A 112 -18.12 -7.23 -4.60
CA ARG A 112 -18.95 -6.28 -5.37
C ARG A 112 -19.06 -6.61 -6.83
N MET A 113 -18.13 -7.40 -7.36
CA MET A 113 -18.08 -7.76 -8.78
C MET A 113 -18.09 -9.29 -9.00
N ASP A 114 -18.23 -10.09 -7.94
CA ASP A 114 -18.34 -11.57 -7.98
C ASP A 114 -17.20 -12.26 -8.76
N ASN A 115 -16.00 -11.66 -8.74
CA ASN A 115 -14.84 -12.18 -9.44
C ASN A 115 -13.88 -12.91 -8.49
N PHE A 116 -13.12 -13.87 -9.02
CA PHE A 116 -12.03 -14.49 -8.26
C PHE A 116 -10.94 -13.46 -7.93
N PRO A 117 -10.44 -13.42 -6.69
CA PRO A 117 -9.43 -12.44 -6.28
C PRO A 117 -8.14 -12.63 -7.07
N TYR A 118 -7.48 -11.51 -7.39
CA TYR A 118 -6.12 -11.54 -7.93
C TYR A 118 -5.14 -12.13 -6.92
N VAL A 119 -4.12 -12.81 -7.41
CA VAL A 119 -2.99 -13.23 -6.56
C VAL A 119 -2.29 -11.98 -6.02
N TYR A 120 -1.98 -11.97 -4.72
CA TYR A 120 -1.24 -10.89 -4.09
C TYR A 120 0.08 -10.61 -4.82
N ASP A 121 0.45 -9.34 -4.99
CA ASP A 121 1.61 -8.87 -5.76
C ASP A 121 1.67 -9.30 -7.24
N CYS A 122 0.58 -9.84 -7.82
CA CYS A 122 0.53 -10.05 -9.26
C CYS A 122 0.53 -8.71 -10.00
N ARG A 123 0.96 -8.73 -11.26
CA ARG A 123 1.14 -7.51 -12.08
C ARG A 123 -0.14 -6.67 -12.15
N GLU A 124 -1.29 -7.30 -12.24
CA GLU A 124 -2.60 -6.66 -12.29
C GLU A 124 -2.91 -5.91 -11.00
N LEU A 125 -2.69 -6.55 -9.86
CA LEU A 125 -3.01 -5.96 -8.56
C LEU A 125 -2.05 -4.83 -8.20
N VAL A 126 -0.76 -4.98 -8.51
CA VAL A 126 0.23 -3.89 -8.41
C VAL A 126 -0.16 -2.73 -9.33
N GLY A 127 -0.60 -3.03 -10.55
CA GLY A 127 -1.10 -2.01 -11.48
C GLY A 127 -2.27 -1.21 -10.91
N LEU A 128 -3.26 -1.89 -10.33
CA LEU A 128 -4.44 -1.24 -9.73
C LEU A 128 -4.12 -0.44 -8.44
N GLU A 129 -3.02 -0.77 -7.75
CA GLU A 129 -2.58 -0.09 -6.52
C GLU A 129 -1.71 1.15 -6.79
N THR A 130 -1.15 1.29 -8.01
CA THR A 130 -0.21 2.37 -8.39
C THR A 130 -0.94 3.58 -8.95
#